data_AF-A0A1Y3BVJ3-F1
#
_entry.id   AF-A0A1Y3BVJ3-F1
#
_cell.length_a   1.000
_cell.length_b   1.000
_cell.length_c   1.000
_cell.angle_alpha   90.00
_cell.angle_beta   90.00
_cell.angle_gamma   90.00
#
_symmetry.space_group_name_H-M   'P 1'
#
loop_
_entity.id
_entity.type
_entity.pdbx_description
1 polymer ?
#
loop_
_entity_poly.entity_id
_entity_poly.type
_entity_poly.pdbx_seq_one_letter_code
_entity_poly.pdbx_strand_id
1 'polypeptide(L)'
;IATVEHASFKNLKHFTEYIIEVVACQGPIHASNCSVSAITSIKTLPLLGADDINITTISVSLENSTSSSLSSVIIRWQPPSKPNGFILSYEIEYESEEFPKQFICISSNDHRRNDYGHNVKLPPGNYSFRLRSLSLADYSNWTDPIVVYIEEPANANLKFVIIAIIIILILTIIIAIVYYKYRVNQNKLDYISVNPDYINSNFNYKLDPKWEIPRDKITLIHELGQGSFGKIN
;
A
#
# COMPACT_ATOMS: atom_id res chain seq x y z
N ILE A 1 -15.46 -28.88 74.36
CA ILE A 1 -16.05 -28.99 73.01
C ILE A 1 -15.61 -27.73 72.29
N ALA A 2 -14.74 -27.83 71.29
CA ALA A 2 -14.24 -26.66 70.58
C ALA A 2 -15.37 -26.13 69.67
N THR A 3 -15.97 -25.02 70.06
CA THR A 3 -16.90 -24.25 69.22
C THR A 3 -16.07 -23.45 68.24
N VAL A 4 -16.08 -23.84 66.97
CA VAL A 4 -15.49 -23.03 65.90
C VAL A 4 -16.50 -21.95 65.54
N GLU A 5 -16.20 -20.70 65.89
CA GLU A 5 -17.06 -19.53 65.64
C GLU A 5 -16.81 -18.87 64.27
N HIS A 6 -15.83 -19.35 63.50
CA HIS A 6 -15.45 -18.77 62.21
C HIS A 6 -15.27 -19.83 61.12
N ALA A 7 -15.74 -19.53 59.90
CA ALA A 7 -15.53 -20.36 58.72
C ALA A 7 -14.71 -19.59 57.68
N SER A 8 -13.78 -20.26 57.01
CA SER A 8 -12.95 -19.69 55.94
C SER A 8 -13.22 -20.40 54.63
N PHE A 9 -13.62 -19.63 53.61
CA PHE A 9 -13.85 -20.11 52.26
C PHE A 9 -12.63 -19.83 51.38
N LYS A 10 -12.19 -20.81 50.60
CA LYS A 10 -11.04 -20.71 49.69
C LYS A 10 -11.48 -20.95 48.25
N ASN A 11 -10.62 -20.57 47.29
CA ASN A 11 -10.83 -20.78 45.85
C ASN A 11 -12.09 -20.10 45.29
N LEU A 12 -12.42 -18.91 45.83
CA LEU A 12 -13.48 -18.07 45.30
C LEU A 12 -12.99 -17.28 44.09
N LYS A 13 -13.92 -16.89 43.20
CA LYS A 13 -13.62 -15.95 42.12
C LYS A 13 -13.27 -14.58 42.71
N HIS A 14 -12.30 -13.90 42.11
CA HIS A 14 -11.95 -12.54 42.48
C HIS A 14 -13.05 -11.55 42.06
N PHE A 15 -13.13 -10.43 42.77
CA PHE A 15 -14.09 -9.34 42.54
C PHE A 15 -15.55 -9.80 42.29
N THR A 16 -15.99 -10.82 43.02
CA THR A 16 -17.30 -11.45 42.86
C THR A 16 -18.08 -11.36 44.15
N GLU A 17 -19.37 -11.01 44.06
CA GLU A 17 -20.28 -10.97 45.20
C GLU A 17 -20.81 -12.38 45.50
N TYR A 18 -20.70 -12.79 46.77
CA TYR A 18 -21.17 -14.06 47.29
C TYR A 18 -22.20 -13.82 48.37
N ILE A 19 -23.27 -14.61 48.34
CA ILE A 19 -24.28 -14.64 49.39
C ILE A 19 -23.92 -15.81 50.32
N ILE A 20 -23.72 -15.50 51.60
CA ILE A 20 -23.40 -16.46 52.65
C ILE A 20 -24.66 -16.67 53.48
N GLU A 21 -25.06 -17.92 53.61
CA GLU A 21 -26.19 -18.38 54.40
C GLU A 21 -25.69 -19.22 55.57
N VAL A 22 -26.06 -18.84 56.79
CA VAL A 22 -25.67 -19.53 58.02
C VAL A 22 -26.92 -20.03 58.73
N VAL A 23 -26.93 -21.32 59.05
CA VAL A 23 -28.04 -22.00 59.73
C VAL A 23 -27.51 -22.71 60.97
N ALA A 24 -28.22 -22.60 62.09
CA ALA A 24 -27.90 -23.31 63.32
C ALA A 24 -28.81 -24.53 63.48
N CYS A 25 -28.25 -25.74 63.56
CA CYS A 25 -29.01 -26.98 63.70
C CYS A 25 -28.74 -27.68 65.03
N GLN A 26 -29.79 -28.22 65.65
CA GLN A 26 -29.68 -29.06 66.85
C GLN A 26 -29.72 -30.54 66.46
N GLY A 27 -28.57 -31.22 66.53
CA GLY A 27 -28.42 -32.63 66.14
C GLY A 27 -27.67 -32.83 64.82
N PRO A 28 -27.57 -34.07 64.30
CA PRO A 28 -26.94 -34.33 63.01
C PRO A 28 -27.69 -33.61 61.88
N ILE A 29 -26.96 -33.24 60.81
CA ILE A 29 -27.36 -32.33 59.71
C ILE A 29 -28.70 -32.69 59.02
N HIS A 30 -29.21 -33.91 59.20
CA HIS A 30 -30.50 -34.38 58.66
C HIS A 30 -31.69 -34.31 59.65
N ALA A 31 -31.48 -33.79 60.87
CA ALA A 31 -32.55 -33.55 61.82
C ALA A 31 -33.26 -32.24 61.48
N SER A 32 -34.60 -32.29 61.40
CA SER A 32 -35.53 -31.21 61.06
C SER A 32 -35.54 -29.99 62.02
N ASN A 33 -34.53 -29.86 62.89
CA ASN A 33 -34.46 -28.88 63.97
C ASN A 33 -33.35 -27.84 63.70
N CYS A 34 -33.45 -27.17 62.55
CA CYS A 34 -32.58 -26.05 62.19
C CYS A 34 -33.30 -24.71 62.36
N SER A 35 -32.55 -23.67 62.70
CA SER A 35 -33.04 -22.30 62.78
C SER A 35 -33.38 -21.76 61.38
N VAL A 36 -34.04 -20.60 61.33
CA VAL A 36 -34.03 -19.78 60.12
C VAL A 36 -32.60 -19.37 59.76
N SER A 37 -32.39 -19.12 58.48
CA SER A 37 -31.08 -18.73 57.95
C SER A 37 -30.76 -17.27 58.21
N ALA A 38 -29.54 -17.01 58.68
CA ALA A 38 -28.94 -15.69 58.67
C ALA A 38 -28.20 -15.50 57.34
N ILE A 39 -28.54 -14.45 56.60
CA ILE A 39 -28.01 -14.19 55.25
C ILE A 39 -27.16 -12.92 55.28
N THR A 40 -26.00 -12.96 54.63
CA THR A 40 -25.16 -11.79 54.41
C THR A 40 -24.52 -11.84 53.03
N SER A 41 -24.15 -10.68 52.48
CA SER A 41 -23.42 -10.55 51.22
C SER A 41 -22.00 -10.08 51.50
N ILE A 42 -21.04 -10.66 50.80
CA ILE A 42 -19.65 -10.20 50.79
C ILE A 42 -19.06 -10.26 49.38
N LYS A 43 -18.28 -9.25 49.01
CA LYS A 43 -17.53 -9.23 47.76
C LYS A 43 -16.07 -9.58 48.00
N THR A 44 -15.52 -10.47 47.17
CA THR A 44 -14.10 -10.80 47.21
C THR A 44 -13.24 -9.65 46.66
N LEU A 45 -11.97 -9.61 47.07
CA LEU A 45 -11.03 -8.60 46.60
C LEU A 45 -10.74 -8.73 45.09
N PRO A 46 -10.38 -7.64 44.41
CA PRO A 46 -9.88 -7.70 43.04
C PRO A 46 -8.52 -8.41 42.98
N LEU A 47 -8.28 -9.12 41.89
CA LEU A 47 -7.00 -9.74 41.57
C LEU A 47 -6.18 -8.78 40.70
N LEU A 48 -4.98 -8.45 41.18
CA LEU A 48 -4.06 -7.57 40.46
C LEU A 48 -3.64 -8.18 39.13
N GLY A 49 -3.69 -7.38 38.06
CA GLY A 49 -3.33 -7.80 36.70
C GLY A 49 -4.35 -8.70 35.99
N ALA A 50 -5.48 -9.03 36.63
CA ALA A 50 -6.54 -9.84 36.01
C ALA A 50 -7.25 -9.12 34.85
N ASP A 51 -7.16 -7.78 34.85
CA ASP A 51 -7.75 -6.90 33.84
C ASP A 51 -6.76 -6.50 32.74
N ASP A 52 -5.48 -6.87 32.87
CA ASP A 52 -4.44 -6.46 31.93
C ASP A 52 -4.63 -7.15 30.56
N ILE A 53 -4.48 -6.38 29.48
CA ILE A 53 -4.58 -6.89 28.12
C ILE A 53 -3.29 -7.64 27.79
N ASN A 54 -3.43 -8.86 27.28
CA ASN A 54 -2.27 -9.65 26.89
C ASN A 54 -1.67 -9.13 25.56
N ILE A 55 -0.46 -8.59 25.63
CA ILE A 55 0.27 -8.02 24.49
C ILE A 55 0.41 -8.99 23.31
N THR A 56 0.51 -10.31 23.57
CA THR A 56 0.66 -11.31 22.50
C THR A 56 -0.60 -11.51 21.68
N THR A 57 -1.75 -11.05 22.17
CA THR A 57 -3.02 -11.09 21.46
C THR A 57 -3.24 -9.86 20.58
N ILE A 58 -2.37 -8.85 20.71
CA ILE A 58 -2.50 -7.60 19.97
C ILE A 58 -1.90 -7.79 18.59
N SER A 59 -2.69 -7.47 17.56
CA SER A 59 -2.24 -7.42 16.18
C SER A 59 -2.60 -6.08 15.56
N VAL A 60 -1.67 -5.55 14.77
CA VAL A 60 -1.84 -4.28 14.05
C VAL A 60 -1.72 -4.56 12.56
N SER A 61 -2.70 -4.08 11.79
CA SER A 61 -2.67 -4.14 10.33
C SER A 61 -2.88 -2.75 9.75
N LEU A 62 -2.04 -2.38 8.78
CA LEU A 62 -2.19 -1.14 8.03
C LEU A 62 -2.92 -1.40 6.74
N GLU A 63 -3.92 -0.58 6.45
CA GLU A 63 -4.62 -0.53 5.19
C GLU A 63 -4.30 0.80 4.51
N ASN A 64 -3.37 0.75 3.56
CA ASN A 64 -2.89 1.91 2.83
C ASN A 64 -3.94 2.34 1.81
N SER A 65 -4.63 3.43 2.08
CA SER A 65 -5.50 4.07 1.10
C SER A 65 -4.64 4.80 0.07
N THR A 66 -4.56 4.25 -1.14
CA THR A 66 -3.80 4.83 -2.27
C THR A 66 -4.34 6.19 -2.75
N SER A 67 -5.47 6.64 -2.23
CA SER A 67 -6.18 7.86 -2.67
C SER A 67 -6.38 8.92 -1.57
N SER A 68 -6.07 8.64 -0.31
CA SER A 68 -6.25 9.60 0.80
C SER A 68 -4.94 9.90 1.51
N SER A 69 -4.78 11.14 1.99
CA SER A 69 -3.67 11.56 2.87
C SER A 69 -3.68 10.90 4.25
N LEU A 70 -4.63 9.99 4.50
CA LEU A 70 -4.81 9.26 5.75
C LEU A 70 -4.76 7.76 5.46
N SER A 71 -4.04 7.02 6.28
CA SER A 71 -3.98 5.55 6.29
C SER A 71 -4.83 5.00 7.44
N SER A 72 -5.40 3.82 7.22
CA SER A 72 -6.26 3.14 8.18
C SER A 72 -5.42 2.14 8.98
N VAL A 73 -5.28 2.38 10.29
CA VAL A 73 -4.58 1.49 11.22
C VAL A 73 -5.63 0.71 12.01
N ILE A 74 -5.67 -0.60 11.81
CA ILE A 74 -6.60 -1.48 12.51
C ILE A 74 -5.84 -2.20 13.61
N ILE A 75 -6.23 -1.95 14.86
CA ILE A 75 -5.66 -2.58 16.05
C ILE A 75 -6.68 -3.60 16.57
N ARG A 76 -6.27 -4.84 16.74
CA ARG A 76 -7.09 -5.93 17.29
C ARG A 76 -6.44 -6.50 18.53
N TRP A 77 -7.23 -6.84 19.54
CA TRP A 77 -6.75 -7.47 20.78
C TRP A 77 -7.81 -8.37 21.39
N GLN A 78 -7.38 -9.37 22.17
CA GLN A 78 -8.34 -10.22 22.88
C GLN A 78 -8.68 -9.65 24.26
N PRO A 79 -9.93 -9.78 24.72
CA PRO A 79 -10.31 -9.40 26.07
C PRO A 79 -9.57 -10.25 27.12
N PRO A 80 -9.27 -9.70 28.31
CA PRO A 80 -8.75 -10.49 29.43
C PRO A 80 -9.66 -11.67 29.75
N SER A 81 -9.10 -12.86 29.96
CA SER A 81 -9.90 -14.09 30.07
C SER A 81 -10.72 -14.17 31.36
N LYS A 82 -10.25 -13.56 32.45
CA LYS A 82 -10.90 -13.54 33.77
C LYS A 82 -10.72 -12.16 34.41
N PRO A 83 -11.50 -11.15 34.00
CA PRO A 83 -11.40 -9.81 34.57
C PRO A 83 -12.06 -9.74 35.95
N ASN A 84 -11.75 -8.70 36.72
CA ASN A 84 -12.41 -8.33 37.96
C ASN A 84 -13.85 -7.88 37.67
N GLY A 85 -14.76 -8.86 37.63
CA GLY A 85 -16.13 -8.66 37.19
C GLY A 85 -16.24 -8.77 35.67
N PHE A 86 -16.43 -7.64 34.99
CA PHE A 86 -16.46 -7.57 33.52
C PHE A 86 -15.84 -6.28 33.01
N ILE A 87 -15.38 -6.31 31.75
CA ILE A 87 -14.81 -5.14 31.08
C ILE A 87 -15.93 -4.21 30.59
N LEU A 88 -15.86 -2.95 31.00
CA LEU A 88 -16.75 -1.86 30.60
C LEU A 88 -16.30 -1.25 29.27
N SER A 89 -15.02 -0.92 29.16
CA SER A 89 -14.43 -0.25 28.01
C SER A 89 -12.93 -0.52 27.90
N TYR A 90 -12.38 -0.14 26.76
CA TYR A 90 -10.95 -0.11 26.47
C TYR A 90 -10.56 1.33 26.15
N GLU A 91 -9.31 1.66 26.42
CA GLU A 91 -8.73 2.93 26.05
C GLU A 91 -7.46 2.70 25.25
N ILE A 92 -7.37 3.38 24.11
CA ILE A 92 -6.17 3.40 23.26
C ILE A 92 -5.53 4.78 23.42
N GLU A 93 -4.32 4.82 23.97
CA GLU A 93 -3.43 5.97 23.91
C GLU A 93 -2.60 5.86 22.63
N TYR A 94 -2.49 6.95 21.87
CA TYR A 94 -1.51 7.05 20.81
C TYR A 94 -0.83 8.41 20.75
N GLU A 95 0.42 8.42 20.34
CA GLU A 95 1.24 9.62 20.17
C GLU A 95 2.16 9.50 18.97
N SER A 96 2.53 10.66 18.42
CA SER A 96 3.65 10.79 17.48
C SER A 96 4.59 11.87 17.98
N GLU A 97 5.77 12.00 17.38
CA GLU A 97 6.68 13.11 17.70
C GLU A 97 6.08 14.48 17.36
N GLU A 98 5.18 14.53 16.38
CA GLU A 98 4.56 15.76 15.89
C GLU A 98 3.25 16.13 16.61
N PHE A 99 2.52 15.14 17.12
CA PHE A 99 1.21 15.32 17.72
C PHE A 99 1.19 14.91 19.19
N PRO A 100 0.52 15.68 20.06
CA PRO A 100 0.39 15.31 21.47
C PRO A 100 -0.39 13.99 21.62
N LYS A 101 -0.24 13.38 22.80
CA LYS A 101 -0.99 12.18 23.20
C LYS A 101 -2.49 12.35 23.00
N GLN A 102 -3.10 11.35 22.37
CA GLN A 102 -4.54 11.27 22.15
C GLN A 102 -5.08 9.96 22.72
N PHE A 103 -6.33 10.00 23.18
CA PHE A 103 -7.01 8.88 23.81
C PHE A 103 -8.31 8.56 23.07
N ILE A 104 -8.55 7.27 22.82
CA ILE A 104 -9.78 6.76 22.24
C ILE A 104 -10.42 5.80 23.22
N CYS A 105 -11.65 6.09 23.62
CA CYS A 105 -12.46 5.22 24.46
C CYS A 105 -13.37 4.34 23.61
N ILE A 106 -13.35 3.03 23.85
CA ILE A 106 -14.10 2.04 23.08
C ILE A 106 -14.91 1.20 24.06
N SER A 107 -16.24 1.19 23.91
CA SER A 107 -17.06 0.35 24.79
C SER A 107 -16.80 -1.14 24.53
N SER A 108 -16.97 -1.97 25.56
CA SER A 108 -16.84 -3.43 25.43
C SER A 108 -17.79 -4.02 24.36
N ASN A 109 -18.94 -3.38 24.17
CA ASN A 109 -19.90 -3.73 23.13
C ASN A 109 -19.40 -3.36 21.73
N ASP A 110 -18.84 -2.16 21.56
CA ASP A 110 -18.25 -1.73 20.28
C ASP A 110 -17.09 -2.64 19.88
N HIS A 111 -16.20 -2.93 20.82
CA HIS A 111 -15.09 -3.84 20.62
C HIS A 111 -15.57 -5.22 20.11
N ARG A 112 -16.59 -5.78 20.75
CA ARG A 112 -17.17 -7.08 20.35
C ARG A 112 -17.85 -7.02 18.98
N ARG A 113 -18.55 -5.93 18.67
CA ARG A 113 -19.24 -5.75 17.37
C ARG A 113 -18.26 -5.62 16.20
N ASN A 114 -17.10 -5.01 16.44
CA ASN A 114 -16.08 -4.77 15.44
C ASN A 114 -15.02 -5.89 15.38
N ASP A 115 -15.41 -7.13 15.66
CA ASP A 115 -14.54 -8.30 15.62
C ASP A 115 -13.24 -8.12 16.45
N TYR A 116 -13.40 -7.59 17.66
CA TYR A 116 -12.32 -7.31 18.60
C TYR A 116 -11.24 -6.38 18.03
N GLY A 117 -11.66 -5.46 17.16
CA GLY A 117 -10.81 -4.50 16.49
C GLY A 117 -11.31 -3.07 16.56
N HIS A 118 -10.39 -2.14 16.33
CA HIS A 118 -10.68 -0.73 16.18
C HIS A 118 -9.85 -0.12 15.06
N ASN A 119 -10.48 0.72 14.24
CA ASN A 119 -9.83 1.39 13.12
C ASN A 119 -9.58 2.86 13.45
N VAL A 120 -8.33 3.29 13.36
CA VAL A 120 -7.87 4.66 13.53
C VAL A 120 -7.32 5.18 12.20
N LYS A 121 -7.82 6.32 11.73
CA LYS A 121 -7.30 6.99 10.53
C LYS A 121 -6.27 8.02 10.90
N LEU A 122 -5.03 7.84 10.47
CA LEU A 122 -3.89 8.68 10.82
C LEU A 122 -3.13 9.14 9.58
N PRO A 123 -2.53 10.33 9.59
CA PRO A 123 -1.61 10.76 8.54
C PRO A 123 -0.32 9.93 8.58
N PRO A 124 0.53 10.03 7.56
CA PRO A 124 1.85 9.43 7.56
C PRO A 124 2.68 9.89 8.76
N GLY A 125 3.48 8.98 9.32
CA GLY A 125 4.28 9.27 10.51
C GLY A 125 4.60 8.03 11.34
N ASN A 126 5.39 8.26 12.39
CA ASN A 126 5.73 7.25 13.38
C ASN A 126 4.82 7.40 14.61
N TYR A 127 4.05 6.36 14.90
CA TYR A 127 3.08 6.35 15.99
C TYR A 127 3.43 5.28 17.01
N SER A 128 3.24 5.58 18.29
CA SER A 128 3.25 4.58 19.35
C SER A 128 1.88 4.46 19.98
N PHE A 129 1.42 3.22 20.17
CA PHE A 129 0.11 2.91 20.74
C PHE A 129 0.26 2.18 22.07
N ARG A 130 -0.60 2.48 23.03
CA ARG A 130 -0.77 1.72 24.28
C ARG A 130 -2.24 1.47 24.53
N LEU A 131 -2.55 0.32 25.08
CA LEU A 131 -3.91 -0.07 25.38
C LEU A 131 -4.04 -0.32 26.88
N ARG A 132 -5.21 -0.02 27.44
CA ARG A 132 -5.63 -0.50 28.75
C ARG A 132 -7.12 -0.83 28.75
N SER A 133 -7.55 -1.66 29.69
CA SER A 133 -8.95 -1.97 29.90
C SER A 133 -9.48 -1.25 31.15
N LEU A 134 -10.79 -1.07 31.21
CA LEU A 134 -11.52 -0.61 32.40
C LEU A 134 -12.49 -1.72 32.82
N SER A 135 -12.24 -2.32 33.97
CA SER A 135 -13.14 -3.32 34.57
C SER A 135 -14.15 -2.66 35.52
N LEU A 136 -15.02 -3.45 36.15
CA LEU A 136 -15.86 -2.96 37.23
C LEU A 136 -15.06 -2.58 38.49
N ALA A 137 -13.81 -3.06 38.61
CA ALA A 137 -12.93 -2.71 39.72
C ALA A 137 -12.21 -1.39 39.45
N ASP A 138 -11.37 -1.36 38.42
CA ASP A 138 -10.55 -0.19 38.08
C ASP A 138 -9.95 -0.31 36.65
N TYR A 139 -9.14 0.67 36.27
CA TYR A 139 -8.28 0.63 35.09
C TYR A 139 -7.15 -0.40 35.25
N SER A 140 -6.89 -1.13 34.17
CA SER A 140 -5.74 -2.02 34.06
C SER A 140 -4.44 -1.21 33.86
N ASN A 141 -3.30 -1.90 33.95
CA ASN A 141 -2.04 -1.32 33.52
C ASN A 141 -2.05 -1.08 32.00
N TRP A 142 -1.28 -0.08 31.58
CA TRP A 142 -0.98 0.12 30.16
C TRP A 142 -0.14 -1.03 29.63
N THR A 143 -0.43 -1.46 28.41
CA THR A 143 0.44 -2.37 27.67
C THR A 143 1.76 -1.68 27.30
N ASP A 144 2.76 -2.49 27.00
CA ASP A 144 3.98 -1.99 26.36
C ASP A 144 3.66 -1.25 25.04
N PRO A 145 4.45 -0.22 24.68
CA PRO A 145 4.20 0.58 23.50
C PRO A 145 4.38 -0.23 22.20
N ILE A 146 3.39 -0.14 21.32
CA ILE A 146 3.40 -0.76 20.00
C ILE A 146 3.69 0.33 18.98
N VAL A 147 4.83 0.23 18.31
CA VAL A 147 5.29 1.23 17.35
C VAL A 147 4.86 0.84 15.93
N VAL A 148 4.27 1.79 15.22
CA VAL A 148 3.72 1.61 13.87
C VAL A 148 4.19 2.76 13.00
N TYR A 149 4.81 2.42 11.87
CA TYR A 149 5.23 3.39 10.88
C TYR A 149 4.26 3.40 9.71
N ILE A 150 3.70 4.58 9.42
CA ILE A 150 2.80 4.80 8.29
C ILE A 150 3.60 5.51 7.19
N GLU A 151 3.76 4.83 6.06
CA GLU A 151 4.45 5.36 4.90
C GLU A 151 3.70 6.53 4.25
N GLU A 152 4.44 7.53 3.80
CA GLU A 152 3.88 8.60 2.98
C GLU A 152 3.43 8.05 1.62
N PRO A 153 2.22 8.40 1.15
CA PRO A 153 1.79 7.99 -0.18
C PRO A 153 2.73 8.59 -1.21
N ALA A 154 3.34 7.74 -2.05
CA ALA A 154 4.19 8.21 -3.13
C ALA A 154 3.38 9.16 -4.02
N ASN A 155 3.84 10.41 -4.14
CA ASN A 155 3.20 11.44 -4.97
C ASN A 155 3.10 10.95 -6.42
N ALA A 156 1.95 10.35 -6.77
CA ALA A 156 1.67 9.84 -8.10
C ALA A 156 1.81 10.97 -9.13
N ASN A 157 1.42 12.18 -8.75
CA ASN A 157 1.56 13.39 -9.56
C ASN A 157 3.02 13.69 -9.93
N LEU A 158 3.98 13.54 -9.01
CA LEU A 158 5.40 13.72 -9.33
C LEU A 158 5.89 12.63 -10.30
N LYS A 159 5.45 11.38 -10.12
CA LYS A 159 5.77 10.29 -11.07
C LYS A 159 5.22 10.59 -12.47
N PHE A 160 3.97 11.03 -12.58
CA PHE A 160 3.38 11.40 -13.87
C PHE A 160 4.04 12.64 -14.50
N VAL A 161 4.41 13.64 -13.70
CA VAL A 161 5.13 14.83 -14.17
C VAL A 161 6.53 14.45 -14.70
N ILE A 162 7.26 13.59 -14.01
CA ILE A 162 8.58 13.11 -14.47
C ILE A 162 8.45 12.36 -15.80
N ILE A 163 7.45 11.47 -15.94
CA ILE A 163 7.19 10.76 -17.20
C ILE A 163 6.84 11.73 -18.33
N ALA A 164 6.01 12.74 -18.06
CA ALA A 164 5.65 13.76 -19.05
C ALA A 164 6.87 14.59 -19.51
N ILE A 165 7.77 14.97 -18.59
CA ILE A 165 9.01 15.68 -18.92
C ILE A 165 9.89 14.84 -19.84
N ILE A 166 10.04 13.54 -19.56
CA ILE A 166 10.84 12.62 -20.39
C ILE A 166 10.26 12.52 -21.81
N ILE A 167 8.94 12.42 -21.95
CA ILE A 167 8.27 12.37 -23.26
C ILE A 167 8.51 13.66 -24.05
N ILE A 168 8.40 14.82 -23.41
CA ILE A 168 8.65 16.12 -24.05
C ILE A 168 10.11 16.21 -24.51
N LEU A 169 11.06 15.73 -23.71
CA LEU A 169 12.49 15.77 -24.03
C LEU A 169 12.83 14.83 -25.21
N ILE A 170 12.17 13.68 -25.30
CA ILE A 170 12.30 12.78 -26.47
C ILE A 170 11.73 13.45 -27.73
N LEU A 171 10.56 14.09 -27.62
CA LEU A 171 9.93 14.79 -28.75
C LEU A 171 10.80 15.95 -29.26
N THR A 172 11.43 16.74 -28.39
CA THR A 172 12.31 17.83 -28.80
C THR A 172 13.58 17.31 -29.48
N ILE A 173 14.15 16.20 -29.01
CA ILE A 173 15.28 15.53 -29.66
C ILE A 173 14.88 15.03 -31.06
N ILE A 174 13.71 14.39 -31.20
CA ILE A 174 13.21 13.94 -32.50
C ILE A 174 13.04 15.11 -33.46
N ILE A 175 12.41 16.21 -33.01
CA ILE A 175 12.23 17.43 -33.82
C ILE A 175 13.60 18.01 -34.22
N ALA A 176 14.57 18.06 -33.31
CA ALA A 176 15.92 18.54 -33.60
C ALA A 176 16.64 17.66 -34.63
N ILE A 177 16.51 16.33 -34.55
CA ILE A 177 17.07 15.38 -35.53
C ILE A 177 16.41 15.57 -36.90
N VAL A 178 15.08 15.72 -36.94
CA VAL A 178 14.33 15.98 -38.19
C VAL A 178 14.77 17.32 -38.80
N TYR A 179 14.88 18.38 -37.99
CA TYR A 179 15.36 19.68 -38.43
C TYR A 179 16.80 19.63 -38.94
N TYR A 180 17.68 18.91 -38.24
CA TYR A 180 19.06 18.71 -38.66
C TYR A 180 19.14 17.99 -40.00
N LYS A 181 18.38 16.90 -40.18
CA LYS A 181 18.30 16.18 -41.47
C LYS A 181 17.70 17.06 -42.57
N TYR A 182 16.66 17.83 -42.27
CA TYR A 182 16.06 18.77 -43.22
C TYR A 182 17.08 19.82 -43.69
N ARG A 183 17.83 20.42 -42.76
CA ARG A 183 18.87 21.41 -43.07
C ARG A 183 20.02 20.82 -43.89
N VAL A 184 20.52 19.63 -43.52
CA VAL A 184 21.59 18.96 -44.28
C VAL A 184 21.12 18.59 -45.69
N ASN A 185 19.89 18.15 -45.85
CA ASN A 185 19.33 17.83 -47.17
C ASN A 185 19.14 19.09 -48.05
N GLN A 186 18.72 20.21 -47.47
CA GLN A 186 18.69 21.52 -48.17
C GLN A 186 20.08 21.95 -48.64
N ASN A 187 21.12 21.69 -47.85
CA ASN A 187 22.51 22.01 -48.20
C ASN A 187 23.16 20.98 -49.14
N LYS A 188 22.43 19.93 -49.55
CA LYS A 188 22.90 18.96 -50.53
C LYS A 188 22.76 19.60 -51.91
N LEU A 189 23.83 20.24 -52.38
CA LEU A 189 23.96 20.64 -53.78
C LEU A 189 23.96 19.37 -54.64
N ASP A 190 22.82 19.06 -55.27
CA ASP A 190 22.77 18.09 -56.36
C ASP A 190 23.46 18.70 -57.59
N TYR A 191 24.80 18.60 -57.63
CA TYR A 191 25.55 18.89 -58.83
C TYR A 191 25.36 17.74 -59.81
N ILE A 192 24.24 17.73 -60.54
CA ILE A 192 24.19 17.00 -61.81
C ILE A 192 24.55 18.04 -62.87
N SER A 193 25.84 18.31 -63.03
CA SER A 193 26.31 19.03 -64.20
C SER A 193 26.13 18.12 -65.41
N VAL A 194 25.02 18.30 -66.14
CA VAL A 194 24.93 17.81 -67.51
C VAL A 194 26.05 18.51 -68.28
N ASN A 195 26.96 17.73 -68.86
CA ASN A 195 28.12 18.25 -69.57
C ASN A 195 27.66 19.25 -70.66
N PRO A 196 28.04 20.54 -70.58
CA PRO A 196 27.55 21.57 -71.50
C PRO A 196 28.01 21.36 -72.96
N ASP A 197 28.96 20.45 -73.21
CA ASP A 197 29.42 20.13 -74.56
C ASP A 197 28.48 19.20 -75.35
N TYR A 198 27.51 18.55 -74.71
CA TYR A 198 26.44 17.84 -75.42
C TYR A 198 25.30 18.82 -75.77
N ILE A 199 25.61 19.80 -76.64
CA ILE A 199 24.57 20.55 -77.33
C ILE A 199 23.81 19.56 -78.21
N ASN A 200 22.50 19.45 -77.97
CA ASN A 200 21.60 18.62 -78.77
C ASN A 200 21.72 19.02 -80.26
N SER A 201 22.35 18.17 -81.05
CA SER A 201 22.61 18.36 -82.48
C SER A 201 21.35 18.49 -83.35
N ASN A 202 20.16 18.37 -82.75
CA ASN A 202 18.87 18.48 -83.44
C ASN A 202 18.53 19.87 -83.99
N PHE A 203 19.24 20.94 -83.61
CA PHE A 203 18.83 22.30 -84.01
C PHE A 203 19.61 22.96 -85.14
N ASN A 204 20.67 22.36 -85.69
CA ASN A 204 21.35 22.98 -86.85
C ASN A 204 22.26 22.06 -87.69
N TYR A 205 22.06 20.74 -87.68
CA TYR A 205 22.76 19.88 -88.63
C TYR A 205 22.13 20.02 -90.03
N LYS A 206 22.82 20.73 -90.93
CA LYS A 206 22.51 20.71 -92.37
C LYS A 206 23.35 19.60 -92.99
N LEU A 207 22.70 18.56 -93.50
CA LEU A 207 23.35 17.50 -94.28
C LEU A 207 24.07 18.13 -95.49
N ASP A 208 25.38 17.90 -95.62
CA ASP A 208 26.14 18.27 -96.81
C ASP A 208 26.10 17.09 -97.81
N PRO A 209 25.40 17.22 -98.95
CA PRO A 209 25.28 16.14 -99.93
C PRO A 209 26.60 15.80 -100.64
N LYS A 210 27.68 16.54 -100.41
CA LYS A 210 29.00 16.25 -101.02
C LYS A 210 29.73 15.09 -100.33
N TRP A 211 29.40 14.77 -99.08
CA TRP A 211 30.13 13.81 -98.26
C TRP A 211 29.31 12.59 -97.81
N GLU A 212 28.02 12.54 -98.13
CA GLU A 212 27.17 11.39 -97.84
C GLU A 212 27.02 10.49 -99.08
N ILE A 213 27.39 9.22 -98.93
CA ILE A 213 27.26 8.21 -99.97
C ILE A 213 25.86 7.59 -99.84
N PRO A 214 25.05 7.55 -100.93
CA PRO A 214 23.77 6.86 -100.92
C PRO A 214 23.93 5.41 -100.45
N ARG A 215 23.06 4.99 -99.53
CA ARG A 215 23.13 3.66 -98.88
C ARG A 215 23.14 2.50 -99.89
N ASP A 216 22.52 2.73 -101.03
CA ASP A 216 22.39 1.80 -102.15
C ASP A 216 23.73 1.52 -102.87
N LYS A 217 24.75 2.36 -102.62
CA LYS A 217 26.11 2.21 -103.17
C LYS A 217 27.10 1.58 -102.19
N ILE A 218 26.65 1.18 -101.01
CA ILE A 218 27.49 0.54 -99.99
C ILE A 218 27.19 -0.95 -99.98
N THR A 219 28.17 -1.77 -100.35
CA THR A 219 28.07 -3.23 -100.27
C THR A 219 28.91 -3.75 -99.09
N LEU A 220 28.27 -4.49 -98.20
CA LEU A 220 28.94 -5.10 -97.05
C LEU A 220 29.75 -6.30 -97.52
N ILE A 221 31.08 -6.20 -97.43
CA ILE A 221 31.98 -7.20 -98.02
C ILE A 221 32.17 -8.39 -97.07
N HIS A 222 32.25 -8.15 -95.75
CA HIS A 222 32.37 -9.17 -94.71
C HIS A 222 32.26 -8.56 -93.30
N GLU A 223 31.55 -9.21 -92.37
CA GLU A 223 31.42 -8.75 -90.97
C GLU A 223 32.67 -9.10 -90.14
N LEU A 224 33.34 -8.10 -89.54
CA LEU A 224 34.63 -8.30 -88.83
C LEU A 224 34.50 -8.81 -87.38
N GLY A 225 33.34 -9.30 -86.98
CA GLY A 225 33.10 -9.93 -85.67
C GLY A 225 32.31 -9.07 -84.67
N GLN A 226 31.75 -9.71 -83.65
CA GLN A 226 30.81 -9.13 -82.69
C GLN A 226 31.49 -8.89 -81.33
N GLY A 227 31.56 -7.63 -80.88
CA GLY A 227 32.09 -7.24 -79.57
C GLY A 227 30.99 -6.85 -78.57
N SER A 228 31.35 -6.73 -77.29
CA SER A 228 30.42 -6.50 -76.16
C SER A 228 29.67 -5.16 -76.17
N PHE A 229 29.99 -4.25 -77.08
CA PHE A 229 29.32 -2.94 -77.22
C PHE A 229 28.39 -2.84 -78.44
N GLY A 230 28.16 -3.97 -79.14
CA GLY A 230 27.22 -4.04 -80.25
C GLY A 230 27.86 -4.49 -81.56
N LYS A 231 27.01 -4.63 -82.58
CA LYS A 231 27.38 -5.11 -83.91
C LYS A 231 28.00 -3.96 -84.72
N ILE A 232 29.22 -4.15 -85.22
CA ILE A 232 29.86 -3.21 -86.13
C ILE A 232 29.49 -3.67 -87.55
N ASN A 233 28.56 -2.96 -88.19
CA ASN A 233 28.23 -3.12 -89.61
C ASN A 233 29.19 -2.30 -90.47
#